data_AF-A0A6A5VXW2-F1
#
_entry.id   AF-A0A6A5VXW2-F1
#
_cell.length_a   1.000
_cell.length_b   1.000
_cell.length_c   1.000
_cell.angle_alpha   90.00
_cell.angle_beta   90.00
_cell.angle_gamma   90.00
#
_symmetry.space_group_name_H-M   'P 1'
#
loop_
_entity.id
_entity.type
_entity.pdbx_description
1 polymer ?
#
loop_
_entity_poly.entity_id
_entity_poly.type
_entity_poly.pdbx_seq_one_letter_code
_entity_poly.pdbx_strand_id
1 'polypeptide(L)' 'MRRSFGTEISGNRRPRGELSPAARALVISKLEDRLSQQKIAIDLGISRGAV' A
#
# COMPACT_ATOMS: atom_id res chain seq x y z
N MET A 1 32.43 -20.26 -3.40
CA MET A 1 31.93 -18.86 -3.32
C MET A 1 30.40 -18.88 -3.40
N ARG A 2 29.72 -19.11 -2.27
CA ARG A 2 28.26 -19.10 -2.18
C ARG A 2 27.82 -17.65 -1.94
N ARG A 3 27.21 -17.01 -2.94
CA ARG A 3 26.52 -15.73 -2.77
C ARG A 3 25.17 -16.03 -2.13
N SER A 4 25.09 -15.90 -0.81
CA SER A 4 23.80 -15.83 -0.13
C SER A 4 23.15 -14.51 -0.55
N PHE A 5 22.21 -14.56 -1.50
CA PHE A 5 21.29 -13.46 -1.77
C PHE A 5 20.26 -13.41 -0.64
N GLY A 6 20.74 -13.19 0.58
CA GLY A 6 19.91 -12.71 1.68
C GLY A 6 19.56 -11.28 1.31
N THR A 7 18.48 -11.10 0.55
CA THR A 7 17.86 -9.78 0.39
C THR A 7 17.20 -9.44 1.73
N GLU A 8 18.02 -9.09 2.72
CA GLU A 8 17.58 -8.35 3.88
C GLU A 8 17.18 -6.96 3.36
N ILE A 9 15.91 -6.84 2.95
CA ILE A 9 15.29 -5.55 2.71
C ILE A 9 15.18 -4.89 4.09
N SER A 10 16.24 -4.14 4.41
CA SER A 10 16.39 -3.20 5.53
C SER A 10 15.05 -2.78 6.12
N GLY A 11 14.83 -3.15 7.39
CA GLY A 11 13.67 -2.79 8.22
C GLY A 11 13.63 -1.30 8.59
N ASN A 12 13.88 -0.42 7.62
CA ASN A 12 13.97 1.02 7.81
C ASN A 12 13.01 1.83 6.93
N ARG A 13 12.00 1.17 6.30
CA ARG A 13 10.80 1.87 5.83
C ARG A 13 9.98 2.26 7.05
N ARG A 14 10.20 3.47 7.56
CA ARG A 14 9.39 4.02 8.65
C ARG A 14 7.90 4.01 8.23
N PRO A 15 6.97 3.48 9.04
CA PRO A 15 5.58 3.25 8.68
C PRO A 15 4.71 4.52 8.79
N ARG A 16 5.27 5.71 8.54
CA ARG A 16 4.52 6.97 8.71
C ARG A 16 3.55 7.28 7.57
N GLY A 17 3.55 6.48 6.50
CA GLY A 17 2.63 6.67 5.37
C GLY A 17 2.33 5.41 4.57
N GLU A 18 2.70 4.23 5.08
CA GLU A 18 2.38 2.96 4.41
C GLU A 18 0.99 2.50 4.87
N LEU A 19 0.09 2.28 3.90
CA LEU A 19 -1.24 1.75 4.19
C LEU A 19 -1.13 0.42 4.94
N SER A 20 -1.99 0.22 5.93
CA SER A 20 -2.10 -1.08 6.57
C SER A 20 -2.44 -2.15 5.52
N PRO A 21 -2.02 -3.42 5.71
CA PRO A 21 -2.34 -4.49 4.76
C PRO A 21 -3.85 -4.60 4.46
N ALA A 22 -4.70 -4.37 5.48
CA ALA A 22 -6.15 -4.33 5.33
C ALA A 22 -6.62 -3.15 4.45
N ALA A 23 -6.09 -1.95 4.68
CA ALA A 23 -6.42 -0.78 3.86
C ALA A 23 -5.99 -0.98 2.39
N ARG A 24 -4.84 -1.61 2.15
CA ARG A 24 -4.40 -1.96 0.79
C ARG A 24 -5.35 -2.92 0.09
N ALA A 25 -5.83 -3.96 0.79
CA ALA A 25 -6.79 -4.90 0.23
C ALA A 25 -8.11 -4.19 -0.16
N LEU A 26 -8.57 -3.24 0.67
CA LEU A 26 -9.76 -2.44 0.38
C LEU A 26 -9.55 -1.50 -0.82
N VAL A 27 -8.38 -0.88 -0.94
CA VAL A 27 -8.04 -0.07 -2.13
C VAL A 27 -8.12 -0.94 -3.39
N ILE A 28 -7.49 -2.12 -3.38
CA ILE A 28 -7.50 -3.04 -4.53
C ILE A 28 -8.91 -3.45 -4.91
N SER A 29 -9.72 -3.92 -3.94
CA SER A 29 -11.11 -4.30 -4.20
C SER A 29 -11.94 -3.16 -4.79
N LYS A 30 -11.79 -1.94 -4.28
CA LYS A 30 -12.50 -0.76 -4.82
C LYS A 30 -12.00 -0.32 -6.20
N LEU A 31 -10.72 -0.57 -6.53
CA LEU A 31 -10.17 -0.33 -7.87
C LEU A 31 -10.72 -1.34 -8.88
N GLU A 32 -10.91 -2.60 -8.48
CA GLU A 32 -11.57 -3.63 -9.30
C GLU A 32 -13.01 -3.25 -9.63
N ASP A 33 -13.71 -2.62 -8.67
CA ASP A 33 -15.05 -2.02 -8.85
C ASP A 33 -15.06 -0.77 -9.75
N ARG A 34 -13.91 -0.40 -10.34
CA ARG A 34 -13.71 0.79 -11.19
C ARG A 34 -14.10 2.12 -10.53
N LEU A 35 -14.00 2.21 -9.19
CA LEU A 35 -14.20 3.47 -8.49
C LEU A 35 -13.06 4.45 -8.78
N SER A 36 -13.38 5.74 -8.81
CA SER A 36 -12.35 6.77 -8.99
C SER A 36 -11.43 6.82 -7.77
N GLN A 37 -10.14 7.03 -7.99
CA GLN A 37 -9.16 7.13 -6.90
C GLN A 37 -9.55 8.17 -5.84
N GLN A 38 -10.18 9.27 -6.27
CA GLN A 38 -10.68 10.29 -5.36
C GLN A 38 -11.77 9.76 -4.43
N LYS A 39 -12.70 8.95 -4.95
CA LYS A 39 -13.75 8.32 -4.14
C LYS A 39 -13.17 7.29 -3.17
N ILE A 40 -12.20 6.50 -3.61
CA ILE A 40 -11.52 5.51 -2.76
C ILE A 40 -10.77 6.21 -1.61
N ALA A 41 -10.08 7.31 -1.91
CA ALA A 41 -9.40 8.13 -0.90
C ALA A 41 -10.37 8.66 0.16
N ILE A 42 -11.51 9.19 -0.27
CA ILE A 42 -12.56 9.71 0.64
C ILE A 42 -13.14 8.56 1.49
N ASP A 43 -13.51 7.44 0.87
CA ASP A 43 -14.11 6.29 1.54
C ASP A 43 -13.19 5.68 2.61
N LEU A 44 -11.87 5.68 2.35
CA LEU A 44 -10.87 5.10 3.25
C LEU A 44 -10.20 6.15 4.17
N GLY A 45 -10.53 7.43 4.01
CA GLY A 45 -9.91 8.52 4.77
C GLY A 45 -8.41 8.68 4.53
N ILE A 46 -7.93 8.34 3.33
CA ILE A 46 -6.51 8.38 2.96
C ILE A 46 -6.24 9.46 1.90
N SER A 47 -4.98 9.86 1.76
CA SER A 47 -4.61 10.80 0.70
C SER A 47 -4.76 10.14 -0.67
N ARG A 48 -5.11 10.91 -1.70
CA ARG A 48 -5.21 10.40 -3.08
C ARG A 48 -3.90 9.76 -3.58
N GLY A 49 -2.76 10.25 -3.12
CA GLY A 49 -1.45 9.67 -3.45
C GLY A 49 -1.18 8.32 -2.80
N ALA A 50 -2.01 7.90 -1.84
CA ALA A 50 -1.93 6.59 -1.20
C ALA A 50 -2.88 5.55 -1.83
N VAL A 51 -3.78 5.97 -2.73
CA VAL A 51 -4.69 5.09 -3.50
C VAL A 51 -4.00 4.59 -4.76
#